data_AF-A0A9P9QXR0-F1
#
_entry.id   AF-A0A9P9QXR0-F1
#
_cell.length_a   1.000
_cell.length_b   1.000
_cell.length_c   1.000
_cell.angle_alpha   90.00
_cell.angle_beta   90.00
_cell.angle_gamma   90.00
#
_symmetry.space_group_name_H-M   'P 1'
#
loop_
_entity.id
_entity.type
_entity.pdbx_description
1 polymer ?
#
loop_
_entity_poly.entity_id
_entity_poly.type
_entity_poly.pdbx_seq_one_letter_code
_entity_poly.pdbx_strand_id
1 'polypeptide(L)' 'IPVGPSEIEMICHKAALGFYTDFFDAAFYGGMAETIEGTIRLPEESTTGIATFIGWVYSGQVRNSICAEE' A
#
# COMPACT_ATOMS: atom_id res chain seq x y z
N ILE A 1 -4.00 6.28 3.07
CA ILE A 1 -3.26 5.33 3.93
C ILE A 1 -2.06 6.06 4.49
N PRO A 2 -2.09 6.55 5.74
CA PRO A 2 -0.93 7.12 6.40
C PRO A 2 0.14 6.04 6.65
N VAL A 3 1.38 6.33 6.27
CA VAL A 3 2.51 5.39 6.33
C VAL A 3 3.71 5.99 7.08
N GLY A 4 4.34 5.16 7.91
CA GLY A 4 5.52 5.50 8.70
C GLY A 4 5.21 6.36 9.93
N PRO A 5 6.24 6.69 10.72
CA PRO A 5 6.09 7.45 11.96
C PRO A 5 5.63 8.90 11.71
N SER A 6 5.85 9.42 10.51
CA SER A 6 5.39 10.75 10.08
C SER A 6 4.00 10.75 9.45
N GLU A 7 3.31 9.60 9.42
CA GLU A 7 1.95 9.44 8.89
C GLU A 7 1.75 10.03 7.47
N ILE A 8 2.69 9.78 6.56
CA ILE A 8 2.62 10.32 5.20
C ILE A 8 1.43 9.70 4.48
N GLU A 9 0.48 10.54 4.05
CA GLU A 9 -0.74 10.07 3.38
C GLU A 9 -0.48 9.62 1.95
N MET A 10 -0.83 8.36 1.66
CA MET A 10 -0.83 7.80 0.31
C MET A 10 -2.27 7.57 -0.19
N ILE A 11 -2.53 8.00 -1.43
CA ILE A 11 -3.82 7.85 -2.11
C ILE A 11 -3.71 6.74 -3.15
N CYS A 12 -4.57 5.72 -3.04
CA CYS A 12 -4.62 4.57 -3.94
C CYS A 12 -5.99 3.86 -3.89
N HIS A 13 -6.23 2.94 -4.81
CA HIS A 13 -7.48 2.17 -4.90
C HIS A 13 -7.45 0.96 -3.98
N LYS A 14 -8.43 0.87 -3.07
CA LYS A 14 -8.59 -0.26 -2.12
C LYS A 14 -8.63 -1.61 -2.83
N ALA A 15 -9.41 -1.71 -3.91
CA ALA A 15 -9.54 -2.92 -4.71
C ALA A 15 -8.21 -3.36 -5.35
N ALA A 16 -7.34 -2.42 -5.73
CA ALA A 16 -6.04 -2.76 -6.29
C ALA A 16 -5.14 -3.40 -5.23
N LEU A 17 -5.09 -2.84 -4.03
CA LEU A 17 -4.29 -3.41 -2.94
C LEU A 17 -4.85 -4.76 -2.45
N GLY A 18 -6.18 -4.87 -2.31
CA GLY A 18 -6.83 -6.11 -1.90
C GLY A 18 -6.67 -7.24 -2.91
N PHE A 19 -6.68 -6.92 -4.21
CA PHE A 19 -6.42 -7.93 -5.25
C PHE A 19 -5.02 -8.57 -5.13
N TYR A 20 -4.00 -7.78 -4.77
CA TYR A 20 -2.62 -8.29 -4.69
C TYR A 20 -2.24 -8.83 -3.32
N THR A 21 -2.99 -8.53 -2.25
CA THR A 21 -2.67 -9.01 -0.90
C THR A 21 -3.92 -9.30 -0.08
N ASP A 22 -3.94 -10.46 0.58
CA ASP A 22 -5.00 -10.84 1.51
C ASP A 22 -5.07 -9.90 2.72
N PHE A 23 -3.94 -9.27 3.10
CA PHE A 23 -3.89 -8.29 4.19
C PHE A 23 -4.79 -7.08 3.90
N PHE A 24 -4.59 -6.42 2.75
CA PHE A 24 -5.40 -5.27 2.39
C PHE A 24 -6.84 -5.67 2.06
N ASP A 25 -7.07 -6.87 1.52
CA ASP A 25 -8.42 -7.39 1.30
C ASP A 25 -9.18 -7.54 2.62
N ALA A 26 -8.59 -8.23 3.60
CA ALA A 26 -9.18 -8.41 4.92
C ALA A 26 -9.34 -7.08 5.68
N ALA A 27 -8.37 -6.16 5.58
CA ALA A 27 -8.46 -4.87 6.25
C ALA A 27 -9.55 -3.96 5.66
N PHE A 28 -9.80 -4.03 4.34
CA PHE A 28 -10.83 -3.23 3.68
C PHE A 28 -12.21 -3.88 3.66
N TYR A 29 -12.31 -5.20 3.67
CA TYR A 29 -13.57 -5.94 3.44
C TYR A 29 -13.88 -7.00 4.49
N GLY A 30 -12.93 -7.35 5.37
CA GLY A 30 -13.07 -8.40 6.38
C GLY A 30 -13.83 -8.00 7.66
N GLY A 31 -14.31 -6.75 7.75
CA GLY A 31 -15.11 -6.29 8.88
C GLY A 31 -14.29 -5.88 10.12
N MET A 32 -13.00 -5.55 9.92
CA MET A 32 -12.16 -4.96 10.96
C MET A 32 -12.52 -3.48 11.21
N ALA A 33 -11.99 -2.87 12.28
CA ALA A 33 -12.26 -1.47 12.60
C ALA A 33 -11.87 -0.53 11.44
N GLU A 34 -10.79 -0.85 10.72
CA GLU A 34 -10.34 -0.12 9.54
C GLU A 34 -11.32 -0.16 8.37
N THR A 35 -12.18 -1.19 8.29
CA THR A 35 -13.27 -1.26 7.32
C THR A 35 -14.31 -0.17 7.59
N ILE A 36 -14.57 0.14 8.86
CA ILE A 36 -15.56 1.15 9.30
C ILE A 36 -14.96 2.56 9.24
N GLU A 37 -13.72 2.74 9.71
CA GLU A 37 -13.00 4.02 9.61
C GLU A 37 -12.60 4.38 8.17
N GLY A 38 -12.56 3.38 7.28
CA GLY A 38 -12.19 3.55 5.88
C GLY A 38 -10.71 3.89 5.67
N THR A 39 -9.91 3.91 6.75
CA THR A 39 -8.50 4.31 6.78
C THR A 39 -7.66 3.22 7.44
N ILE A 40 -6.62 2.74 6.74
CA ILE A 40 -5.61 1.85 7.28
C ILE A 40 -4.37 2.67 7.61
N ARG A 41 -3.82 2.53 8.82
CA ARG A 41 -2.57 3.18 9.23
C ARG A 41 -1.45 2.15 9.28
N LEU A 42 -0.29 2.50 8.72
CA LEU A 42 0.88 1.64 8.65
C LEU A 42 2.09 2.34 9.29
N PRO A 43 2.11 2.53 10.64
CA PRO A 43 3.12 3.35 11.31
C PRO A 43 4.53 2.73 11.30
N GLU A 44 4.62 1.41 11.23
CA GLU A 44 5.89 0.67 11.23
C GLU A 44 6.49 0.52 9.83
N GLU A 45 5.68 0.70 8.79
CA GLU A 45 6.10 0.48 7.41
C GLU A 45 6.88 1.67 6.85
N SER A 46 7.85 1.37 5.99
CA SER A 46 8.63 2.41 5.32
C SER A 46 7.79 3.09 4.23
N THR A 47 7.82 4.44 4.21
CA THR A 47 7.15 5.22 3.16
C THR A 47 7.67 4.85 1.77
N THR A 48 8.97 4.64 1.61
CA THR A 48 9.56 4.20 0.34
C THR A 48 9.07 2.81 -0.04
N GLY A 49 9.02 1.87 0.90
CA GLY A 49 8.55 0.50 0.63
C GLY A 49 7.10 0.47 0.16
N ILE A 50 6.19 1.15 0.86
CA ILE A 50 4.78 1.21 0.44
C ILE A 50 4.62 1.97 -0.88
N ALA A 51 5.36 3.06 -1.10
CA ALA A 51 5.32 3.76 -2.38
C ALA A 51 5.80 2.88 -3.55
N THR A 52 6.87 2.10 -3.36
CA THR A 52 7.36 1.14 -4.34
C THR A 52 6.34 0.03 -4.59
N PHE A 53 5.73 -0.52 -3.52
CA PHE A 53 4.68 -1.51 -3.62
C PHE A 53 3.47 -1.00 -4.39
N ILE A 54 2.97 0.20 -4.07
CA ILE A 54 1.88 0.85 -4.82
C ILE A 54 2.29 1.04 -6.28
N GLY A 55 3.49 1.55 -6.54
CA GLY A 55 4.02 1.69 -7.90
C GLY A 55 3.98 0.38 -8.68
N TRP A 56 4.38 -0.73 -8.05
CA TRP A 56 4.30 -2.06 -8.63
C TRP A 56 2.86 -2.54 -8.84
N VAL A 57 1.95 -2.33 -7.88
CA VAL A 57 0.53 -2.69 -8.01
C VAL A 57 -0.12 -2.06 -9.25
N TYR A 58 0.24 -0.82 -9.59
CA TYR A 58 -0.33 -0.14 -10.75
C TYR A 58 0.41 -0.39 -12.07
N SER A 59 1.71 -0.66 -12.02
CA SER A 59 2.53 -0.77 -13.24
C SER A 59 2.92 -2.21 -13.59
N GLY A 60 2.80 -3.14 -12.64
CA GLY A 60 3.38 -4.49 -12.73
C GLY A 60 4.91 -4.51 -12.66
N GLN A 61 5.58 -3.36 -12.51
CA GLN A 61 7.03 -3.23 -12.57
C GLN A 61 7.58 -2.58 -11.30
N VAL A 62 8.65 -3.15 -10.76
CA VAL A 62 9.41 -2.51 -9.69
C VAL A 62 10.46 -1.62 -10.35
N ARG A 63 10.31 -0.30 -10.21
CA ARG A 63 11.38 0.63 -10.59
C ARG A 63 12.46 0.60 -9.53
N ASN A 64 13.44 -0.27 -9.72
CA ASN A 64 14.61 -0.36 -8.87
C ASN A 64 15.81 0.22 -9.64
N SER A 65 16.55 1.13 -9.03
CA SER A 65 17.75 1.73 -9.62
C SER A 65 18.90 0.74 -9.84
N ILE A 66 18.77 -0.50 -9.37
CA ILE A 66 19.79 -1.55 -9.44
C ILE A 66 19.78 -2.26 -10.82
N CYS A 67 18.69 -2.18 -11.57
CA CYS A 67 18.62 -2.67 -12.96
C CYS A 67 18.00 -1.59 -13.84
N ALA A 68 18.82 -0.60 -14.22
CA ALA A 68 18.55 0.14 -15.44
C ALA A 68 18.77 -0.83 -16.59
N GLU A 69 17.69 -1.32 -17.21
CA GLU A 69 17.78 -1.96 -18.51
C GLU A 69 18.12 -0.84 -19.52
N GLU A 70 19.30 -0.94 -20.15
CA GLU A 70 19.73 -0.11 -21.29
C GLU A 70 18.98 -0.47 -22.58
#